data_AF-A0A8S3AM51-F1
#
_entry.id   AF-A0A8S3AM51-F1
#
_cell.length_a   1.000
_cell.length_b   1.000
_cell.length_c   1.000
_cell.angle_alpha   90.00
_cell.angle_beta   90.00
_cell.angle_gamma   90.00
#
_symmetry.space_group_name_H-M   'P 1'
#
loop_
_entity.id
_entity.type
_entity.pdbx_description
1 polymer ?
#
loop_
_entity_poly.entity_id
_entity_poly.type
_entity_poly.pdbx_seq_one_letter_code
_entity_poly.pdbx_strand_id
1 'polypeptide(L)'
;QEEFQDQIESTPVIEAREILKTVLTTEPNHPGALNYIIHTFDINQVDIAEKATDYASAYNKTALTLSYAQHMTAHIWMRTGAWLLAVSADTSAIRESFGLCATKLLDRLISISSIELENVLTQFNTTEQISSFLLCDAENRAHAMECLSYSRLQTGDWLGSINLIKDLMAANNQSFLIPNYYLSFAYRTHARTIIDLFFWFSYSDAFLNKTQLLLSFDEEQSMISLSDNATRWYPIWSEAGYRFADCFQLLVNLYMNRNTSSISSSIDNHLSRLVILSNRTNAMSKYISNSILIMIPQILGIRHYINGVWQESLNELNTANQIESTLIADINSPALMFARSSELLAMHLLIIYEQHRNQSNETNAFMYVLNGTKTSVDKFPSIALKLYKASDQLAPNRAINTLGMARSNAYLNRHSIAVGLYQQLSFQMTSTHTHDDNFLKEANDYLARHSSANRVDLGFNLIFCFFSCLLYF
;
A
#
# COMPACT_ATOMS: atom_id res chain seq x y z
N GLN A 1 31.09 7.06 -11.38
CA GLN A 1 29.92 7.51 -10.57
C GLN A 1 29.08 8.58 -11.28
N GLU A 2 29.43 9.05 -12.49
CA GLU A 2 28.65 10.05 -13.24
C GLU A 2 27.99 9.53 -14.54
N GLU A 3 28.03 8.22 -14.83
CA GLU A 3 27.54 7.67 -16.11
C GLU A 3 26.15 6.97 -16.04
N PHE A 4 25.51 6.95 -14.87
CA PHE A 4 24.25 6.22 -14.64
C PHE A 4 23.02 7.13 -14.47
N GLN A 5 23.13 8.43 -14.76
CA GLN A 5 22.05 9.38 -14.46
C GLN A 5 20.78 9.21 -15.30
N ASP A 6 20.83 8.49 -16.42
CA ASP A 6 19.68 8.26 -17.32
C ASP A 6 19.26 6.79 -17.47
N GLN A 7 19.94 5.84 -16.81
CA GLN A 7 19.58 4.42 -16.87
C GLN A 7 18.71 4.03 -15.67
N ILE A 8 17.40 4.01 -15.92
CA ILE A 8 16.37 3.44 -15.04
C ILE A 8 16.73 2.02 -14.59
N GLU A 9 17.23 1.22 -15.52
CA GLU A 9 17.61 -0.16 -15.30
C GLU A 9 19.13 -0.26 -15.28
N SER A 10 19.70 -0.82 -14.21
CA SER A 10 21.16 -1.00 -14.17
C SER A 10 21.62 -2.03 -15.21
N THR A 11 22.79 -1.80 -15.81
CA THR A 11 23.40 -2.74 -16.78
C THR A 11 23.40 -4.20 -16.30
N PRO A 12 23.75 -4.52 -15.03
CA PRO A 12 23.71 -5.90 -14.54
C PRO A 12 22.32 -6.54 -14.58
N VAL A 13 21.25 -5.76 -14.36
CA VAL A 13 19.87 -6.27 -14.43
C VAL A 13 19.50 -6.63 -15.86
N ILE A 14 19.89 -5.78 -16.83
CA ILE A 14 19.67 -6.03 -18.26
C ILE A 14 20.43 -7.28 -18.71
N GLU A 15 21.71 -7.41 -18.35
CA GLU A 15 22.54 -8.56 -18.69
C GLU A 15 21.97 -9.86 -18.09
N ALA A 16 21.59 -9.85 -16.80
CA ALA A 16 20.97 -10.99 -16.14
C ALA A 16 19.70 -11.44 -16.87
N ARG A 17 18.85 -10.49 -17.26
CA ARG A 17 17.61 -10.76 -17.98
C ARG A 17 17.84 -11.47 -19.31
N GLU A 18 18.83 -11.06 -20.10
CA GLU A 18 19.13 -11.69 -21.40
C GLU A 18 19.69 -13.11 -21.24
N ILE A 19 20.52 -13.35 -20.21
CA ILE A 19 20.97 -14.71 -19.86
C ILE A 19 19.76 -15.58 -19.50
N LEU A 20 18.85 -15.08 -18.66
CA LEU A 20 17.68 -15.83 -18.19
C LEU A 20 16.69 -16.12 -19.32
N LYS A 21 16.48 -15.17 -20.25
CA LYS A 21 15.68 -15.40 -21.47
C LYS A 21 16.24 -16.52 -22.34
N THR A 22 17.57 -16.60 -22.45
CA THR A 22 18.23 -17.67 -23.20
C THR A 22 17.91 -19.04 -22.59
N VAL A 23 17.99 -19.15 -21.26
CA VAL A 23 17.62 -20.39 -20.53
C VAL A 23 16.14 -20.74 -20.74
N LEU A 24 15.25 -19.76 -20.62
CA LEU A 24 13.81 -19.98 -20.74
C LEU A 24 13.35 -20.26 -22.18
N THR A 25 14.19 -19.97 -23.18
CA THR A 25 13.94 -20.39 -24.57
C THR A 25 14.09 -21.90 -24.72
N THR A 26 15.08 -22.50 -24.03
CA THR A 26 15.32 -23.95 -24.08
C THR A 26 14.51 -24.72 -23.03
N GLU A 27 14.32 -24.13 -21.85
CA GLU A 27 13.64 -24.74 -20.70
C GLU A 27 12.58 -23.78 -20.13
N PRO A 28 11.42 -23.63 -20.79
CA PRO A 28 10.42 -22.61 -20.43
C PRO A 28 9.87 -22.71 -19.00
N ASN A 29 9.92 -23.91 -18.42
CA ASN A 29 9.43 -24.20 -17.07
C ASN A 29 10.57 -24.38 -16.05
N HIS A 30 11.77 -23.84 -16.31
CA HIS A 30 12.86 -23.94 -15.34
C HIS A 30 12.60 -23.04 -14.12
N PRO A 31 12.31 -23.58 -12.92
CA PRO A 31 11.83 -22.77 -11.79
C PRO A 31 12.82 -21.72 -11.32
N GLY A 32 14.13 -22.04 -11.32
CA GLY A 32 15.17 -21.08 -10.97
C GLY A 32 15.28 -19.90 -11.95
N ALA A 33 15.12 -20.15 -13.26
CA ALA A 33 15.23 -19.11 -14.27
C ALA A 33 13.98 -18.22 -14.26
N LEU A 34 12.80 -18.82 -14.07
CA LEU A 34 11.53 -18.11 -13.87
C LEU A 34 11.57 -17.22 -12.63
N ASN A 35 12.13 -17.70 -11.51
CA ASN A 35 12.31 -16.89 -10.31
C ASN A 35 13.19 -15.66 -10.58
N TYR A 36 14.41 -15.87 -11.07
CA TYR A 36 15.34 -14.77 -11.27
C TYR A 36 14.89 -13.79 -12.34
N ILE A 37 14.21 -14.25 -13.40
CA ILE A 37 13.77 -13.32 -14.46
C ILE A 37 12.69 -12.39 -13.93
N ILE A 38 11.79 -12.87 -13.06
CA ILE A 38 10.77 -12.04 -12.40
C ILE A 38 11.44 -10.92 -11.60
N HIS A 39 12.48 -11.22 -10.81
CA HIS A 39 13.26 -10.20 -10.08
C HIS A 39 13.85 -9.13 -11.00
N THR A 40 14.28 -9.49 -12.21
CA THR A 40 14.78 -8.48 -13.15
C THR A 40 13.70 -7.52 -13.63
N PHE A 41 12.43 -7.91 -13.59
CA PHE A 41 11.30 -7.11 -14.04
C PHE A 41 10.48 -6.50 -12.90
N ASP A 42 10.73 -6.85 -11.65
CA ASP A 42 10.15 -6.22 -10.46
C ASP A 42 10.77 -4.84 -10.22
N ILE A 43 10.51 -3.93 -11.16
CA ILE A 43 10.93 -2.55 -11.14
C ILE A 43 9.68 -1.69 -11.04
N ASN A 44 9.78 -0.53 -10.40
CA ASN A 44 8.69 0.43 -10.24
C ASN A 44 8.37 1.19 -11.55
N GLN A 45 8.21 0.44 -12.65
CA GLN A 45 7.83 0.87 -13.99
C GLN A 45 6.90 -0.16 -14.62
N VAL A 46 5.66 0.26 -14.87
CA VAL A 46 4.57 -0.62 -15.27
C VAL A 46 4.87 -1.33 -16.59
N ASP A 47 5.37 -0.59 -17.59
CA ASP A 47 5.69 -1.11 -18.93
C ASP A 47 6.84 -2.13 -18.93
N ILE A 48 7.71 -2.06 -17.92
CA ILE A 48 8.76 -3.06 -17.69
C ILE A 48 8.17 -4.29 -16.99
N ALA A 49 7.42 -4.09 -15.90
CA ALA A 49 6.83 -5.18 -15.14
C ALA A 49 5.82 -6.00 -15.95
N GLU A 50 5.05 -5.36 -16.83
CA GLU A 50 4.09 -6.03 -17.73
C GLU A 50 4.75 -7.10 -18.62
N LYS A 51 6.03 -6.92 -18.98
CA LYS A 51 6.80 -7.89 -19.79
C LYS A 51 7.08 -9.20 -19.04
N ALA A 52 6.88 -9.23 -17.71
CA ALA A 52 7.06 -10.43 -16.90
C ALA A 52 5.77 -11.18 -16.57
N THR A 53 4.61 -10.73 -17.05
CA THR A 53 3.32 -11.36 -16.76
C THR A 53 3.28 -12.83 -17.21
N ASP A 54 3.83 -13.15 -18.38
CA ASP A 54 3.95 -14.54 -18.85
C ASP A 54 4.91 -15.38 -18.00
N TYR A 55 6.03 -14.80 -17.53
CA TYR A 55 6.97 -15.49 -16.64
C TYR A 55 6.36 -15.73 -15.25
N ALA A 56 5.68 -14.74 -14.68
CA ALA A 56 4.97 -14.87 -13.41
C ALA A 56 3.89 -15.95 -13.49
N SER A 57 3.14 -15.95 -14.59
CA SER A 57 2.14 -16.97 -14.90
C SER A 57 2.73 -18.39 -15.02
N ALA A 58 3.82 -18.54 -15.78
CA ALA A 58 4.52 -19.82 -15.91
C ALA A 58 5.11 -20.29 -14.56
N TYR A 59 5.63 -19.37 -13.75
CA TYR A 59 6.21 -19.70 -12.45
C TYR A 59 5.16 -20.18 -11.47
N ASN A 60 4.00 -19.52 -11.43
CA ASN A 60 2.86 -19.96 -10.64
C ASN A 60 2.51 -21.42 -10.93
N LYS A 61 2.39 -21.79 -12.21
CA LYS A 61 2.03 -23.15 -12.65
C LYS A 61 3.13 -24.18 -12.42
N THR A 62 4.39 -23.77 -12.54
CA THR A 62 5.55 -24.66 -12.41
C THR A 62 5.82 -25.05 -10.95
N ALA A 63 5.58 -24.12 -10.02
CA ALA A 63 5.99 -24.23 -8.62
C ALA A 63 4.81 -24.06 -7.66
N LEU A 64 3.72 -24.79 -7.90
CA LEU A 64 2.44 -24.65 -7.19
C LEU A 64 2.56 -24.78 -5.66
N THR A 65 3.40 -25.70 -5.18
CA THR A 65 3.53 -25.98 -3.73
C THR A 65 4.69 -25.22 -3.07
N LEU A 66 5.32 -24.29 -3.77
CA LEU A 66 6.40 -23.46 -3.22
C LEU A 66 5.85 -22.09 -2.86
N SER A 67 5.70 -21.83 -1.55
CA SER A 67 5.20 -20.56 -1.00
C SER A 67 5.91 -19.34 -1.59
N TYR A 68 7.24 -19.39 -1.67
CA TYR A 68 8.05 -18.31 -2.25
C TYR A 68 7.74 -18.09 -3.74
N ALA A 69 7.50 -19.15 -4.51
CA ALA A 69 7.19 -19.02 -5.93
C ALA A 69 5.85 -18.31 -6.15
N GLN A 70 4.84 -18.67 -5.34
CA GLN A 70 3.54 -18.01 -5.35
C GLN A 70 3.68 -16.52 -5.03
N HIS A 71 4.39 -16.18 -3.95
CA HIS A 71 4.65 -14.80 -3.54
C HIS A 71 5.38 -13.98 -4.61
N MET A 72 6.39 -14.55 -5.29
CA MET A 72 7.14 -13.84 -6.33
C MET A 72 6.25 -13.34 -7.47
N THR A 73 5.15 -14.02 -7.77
CA THR A 73 4.20 -13.54 -8.79
C THR A 73 3.41 -12.31 -8.33
N ALA A 74 3.15 -12.18 -7.03
CA ALA A 74 2.44 -11.05 -6.45
C ALA A 74 3.18 -9.73 -6.72
N HIS A 75 4.52 -9.72 -6.72
CA HIS A 75 5.30 -8.53 -7.07
C HIS A 75 4.92 -7.96 -8.44
N ILE A 76 4.88 -8.80 -9.48
CA ILE A 76 4.49 -8.37 -10.83
C ILE A 76 3.03 -7.92 -10.87
N TRP A 77 2.12 -8.65 -10.20
CA TRP A 77 0.70 -8.25 -10.14
C TRP A 77 0.50 -6.92 -9.43
N MET A 78 1.28 -6.62 -8.39
CA MET A 78 1.24 -5.33 -7.70
C MET A 78 1.80 -4.20 -8.58
N ARG A 79 2.91 -4.43 -9.30
CA ARG A 79 3.48 -3.43 -10.24
C ARG A 79 2.52 -3.08 -11.37
N THR A 80 1.77 -4.06 -11.86
CA THR A 80 0.81 -3.90 -12.96
C THR A 80 -0.58 -3.46 -12.50
N GLY A 81 -0.81 -3.31 -11.19
CA GLY A 81 -2.12 -2.93 -10.64
C GLY A 81 -3.17 -4.03 -10.77
N ALA A 82 -2.76 -5.28 -10.98
CA ALA A 82 -3.63 -6.46 -11.00
C ALA A 82 -3.90 -6.94 -9.55
N TRP A 83 -4.50 -6.09 -8.73
CA TRP A 83 -4.62 -6.26 -7.28
C TRP A 83 -5.31 -7.58 -6.85
N LEU A 84 -6.33 -8.04 -7.58
CA LEU A 84 -7.00 -9.32 -7.29
C LEU A 84 -6.06 -10.53 -7.52
N LEU A 85 -5.19 -10.47 -8.53
CA LEU A 85 -4.18 -11.50 -8.77
C LEU A 85 -3.11 -11.46 -7.68
N ALA A 86 -2.70 -10.26 -7.22
CA ALA A 86 -1.79 -10.13 -6.09
C ALA A 86 -2.37 -10.73 -4.80
N VAL A 87 -3.64 -10.44 -4.48
CA VAL A 87 -4.35 -11.03 -3.33
C VAL A 87 -4.36 -12.56 -3.44
N SER A 88 -4.67 -13.10 -4.62
CA SER A 88 -4.70 -14.55 -4.85
C SER A 88 -3.32 -15.19 -4.69
N ALA A 89 -2.28 -14.54 -5.21
CA ALA A 89 -0.89 -15.01 -5.16
C ALA A 89 -0.37 -15.08 -3.71
N ASP A 90 -0.48 -14.00 -2.93
CA ASP A 90 0.01 -14.00 -1.55
C ASP A 90 -0.87 -14.85 -0.61
N THR A 91 -2.18 -14.92 -0.86
CA THR A 91 -3.05 -15.88 -0.15
C THR A 91 -2.58 -17.32 -0.36
N SER A 92 -2.18 -17.65 -1.60
CA SER A 92 -1.63 -18.98 -1.93
C SER A 92 -0.26 -19.17 -1.29
N ALA A 93 0.62 -18.16 -1.33
CA ALA A 93 1.92 -18.21 -0.67
C ALA A 93 1.83 -18.56 0.82
N ILE A 94 0.91 -17.91 1.55
CA ILE A 94 0.68 -18.18 2.98
C ILE A 94 0.14 -19.59 3.19
N ARG A 95 -0.85 -20.01 2.38
CA ARG A 95 -1.43 -21.36 2.46
C ARG A 95 -0.39 -22.44 2.23
N GLU A 96 0.42 -22.31 1.18
CA GLU A 96 1.48 -23.28 0.86
C GLU A 96 2.58 -23.29 1.95
N SER A 97 2.90 -22.11 2.52
CA SER A 97 3.83 -22.02 3.64
C SER A 97 3.33 -22.81 4.85
N PHE A 98 2.04 -22.65 5.20
CA PHE A 98 1.41 -23.41 6.26
C PHE A 98 1.39 -24.91 5.97
N GLY A 99 0.97 -25.32 4.77
CA GLY A 99 0.88 -26.73 4.38
C GLY A 99 2.25 -27.42 4.42
N LEU A 100 3.28 -26.79 3.84
CA LEU A 100 4.65 -27.29 3.84
C LEU A 100 5.19 -27.45 5.27
N CYS A 101 5.05 -26.42 6.10
CA CYS A 101 5.60 -26.43 7.45
C CYS A 101 4.85 -27.39 8.39
N ALA A 102 3.52 -27.48 8.28
CA ALA A 102 2.74 -28.45 9.03
C ALA A 102 3.07 -29.88 8.60
N THR A 103 3.19 -30.14 7.29
CA THR A 103 3.56 -31.45 6.76
C THR A 103 4.93 -31.89 7.26
N LYS A 104 5.91 -30.99 7.24
CA LYS A 104 7.27 -31.26 7.72
C LYS A 104 7.32 -31.57 9.22
N LEU A 105 6.53 -30.88 10.04
CA LEU A 105 6.56 -31.02 11.50
C LEU A 105 5.70 -32.17 12.02
N LEU A 106 4.61 -32.51 11.31
CA LEU A 106 3.69 -33.58 11.71
C LEU A 106 3.93 -34.90 10.96
N ASP A 107 4.88 -34.93 10.03
CA ASP A 107 5.27 -36.09 9.22
C ASP A 107 4.08 -36.77 8.50
N ARG A 108 3.14 -35.94 8.01
CA ARG A 108 1.98 -36.38 7.24
C ARG A 108 1.48 -35.25 6.34
N LEU A 109 0.87 -35.58 5.21
CA LEU A 109 0.31 -34.58 4.30
C LEU A 109 -0.80 -33.78 5.02
N ILE A 110 -0.62 -32.47 5.15
CA ILE A 110 -1.61 -31.54 5.70
C ILE A 110 -2.08 -30.60 4.60
N SER A 111 -3.39 -30.62 4.34
CA SER A 111 -4.04 -29.64 3.46
C SER A 111 -4.60 -28.48 4.30
N ILE A 112 -4.24 -27.25 3.93
CA ILE A 112 -4.68 -26.04 4.62
C ILE A 112 -5.79 -25.37 3.81
N SER A 113 -6.99 -25.26 4.37
CA SER A 113 -8.14 -24.60 3.72
C SER A 113 -8.27 -23.12 4.10
N SER A 114 -7.82 -22.73 5.30
CA SER A 114 -7.87 -21.36 5.82
C SER A 114 -6.46 -20.79 6.00
N ILE A 115 -6.30 -19.50 5.70
CA ILE A 115 -5.05 -18.77 5.99
C ILE A 115 -5.08 -18.05 7.34
N GLU A 116 -6.16 -18.22 8.13
CA GLU A 116 -6.23 -17.66 9.49
C GLU A 116 -5.34 -18.47 10.43
N LEU A 117 -4.38 -17.79 11.06
CA LEU A 117 -3.34 -18.47 11.84
C LEU A 117 -3.92 -19.30 12.99
N GLU A 118 -4.89 -18.76 13.73
CA GLU A 118 -5.51 -19.44 14.88
C GLU A 118 -6.04 -20.83 14.50
N ASN A 119 -6.73 -20.94 13.35
CA ASN A 119 -7.26 -22.20 12.86
C ASN A 119 -6.15 -23.22 12.55
N VAL A 120 -5.04 -22.76 11.97
CA VAL A 120 -3.91 -23.64 11.62
C VAL A 120 -3.20 -24.13 12.88
N LEU A 121 -3.08 -23.28 13.90
CA LEU A 121 -2.40 -23.61 15.15
C LEU A 121 -3.08 -24.72 15.95
N THR A 122 -4.39 -24.94 15.75
CA THR A 122 -5.14 -26.05 16.38
C THR A 122 -4.59 -27.45 16.05
N GLN A 123 -3.76 -27.56 15.01
CA GLN A 123 -3.15 -28.83 14.60
C GLN A 123 -1.94 -29.24 15.46
N PHE A 124 -1.42 -28.34 16.29
CA PHE A 124 -0.23 -28.56 17.10
C PHE A 124 -0.59 -28.67 18.58
N ASN A 125 0.06 -29.60 19.29
CA ASN A 125 -0.31 -29.94 20.67
C ASN A 125 0.65 -29.34 21.71
N THR A 126 1.81 -28.82 21.28
CA THR A 126 2.82 -28.28 22.18
C THR A 126 3.30 -26.90 21.74
N THR A 127 3.73 -26.10 22.71
CA THR A 127 4.30 -24.77 22.47
C THR A 127 5.56 -24.83 21.59
N GLU A 128 6.36 -25.89 21.71
CA GLU A 128 7.56 -26.09 20.90
C GLU A 128 7.23 -26.40 19.43
N GLN A 129 6.20 -27.23 19.19
CA GLN A 129 5.68 -27.50 17.85
C GLN A 129 5.15 -26.22 17.20
N ILE A 130 4.37 -25.43 17.94
CA ILE A 130 3.85 -24.13 17.49
C ILE A 130 5.01 -23.19 17.13
N SER A 131 5.98 -23.00 18.03
CA SER A 131 7.13 -22.11 17.80
C SER A 131 7.94 -22.54 16.59
N SER A 132 8.18 -23.85 16.41
CA SER A 132 8.89 -24.40 15.25
C SER A 132 8.09 -24.24 13.94
N PHE A 133 6.77 -24.38 13.99
CA PHE A 133 5.88 -24.14 12.86
C PHE A 133 5.88 -22.68 12.41
N LEU A 134 5.86 -21.76 13.39
CA LEU A 134 5.92 -20.33 13.14
C LEU A 134 7.28 -19.92 12.59
N LEU A 135 8.38 -20.56 13.00
CA LEU A 135 9.72 -20.24 12.47
C LEU A 135 10.05 -20.91 11.13
N CYS A 136 9.31 -21.96 10.76
CA CYS A 136 9.41 -22.56 9.44
C CYS A 136 8.88 -21.59 8.37
N ASP A 137 9.71 -21.27 7.36
CA ASP A 137 9.37 -20.36 6.25
C ASP A 137 8.93 -18.95 6.72
N ALA A 138 9.38 -18.53 7.90
CA ALA A 138 8.88 -17.33 8.58
C ALA A 138 9.09 -16.04 7.78
N GLU A 139 10.24 -15.88 7.13
CA GLU A 139 10.57 -14.66 6.39
C GLU A 139 9.61 -14.46 5.21
N ASN A 140 9.50 -15.49 4.37
CA ASN A 140 8.63 -15.49 3.22
C ASN A 140 7.16 -15.37 3.62
N ARG A 141 6.73 -16.11 4.67
CA ARG A 141 5.36 -16.01 5.18
C ARG A 141 5.04 -14.61 5.69
N ALA A 142 5.89 -14.04 6.53
CA ALA A 142 5.67 -12.70 7.07
C ALA A 142 5.68 -11.62 5.99
N HIS A 143 6.56 -11.76 4.99
CA HIS A 143 6.60 -10.83 3.86
C HIS A 143 5.37 -10.96 2.95
N ALA A 144 4.93 -12.18 2.64
CA ALA A 144 3.69 -12.42 1.89
C ALA A 144 2.46 -11.89 2.65
N MET A 145 2.39 -12.03 3.98
CA MET A 145 1.32 -11.42 4.80
C MET A 145 1.32 -9.89 4.72
N GLU A 146 2.50 -9.27 4.74
CA GLU A 146 2.66 -7.82 4.59
C GLU A 146 2.21 -7.34 3.19
N CYS A 147 2.53 -8.06 2.12
CA CYS A 147 2.10 -7.75 0.76
C CYS A 147 0.60 -8.03 0.54
N LEU A 148 0.07 -9.13 1.12
CA LEU A 148 -1.35 -9.45 1.11
C LEU A 148 -2.18 -8.37 1.79
N SER A 149 -1.72 -7.85 2.93
CA SER A 149 -2.37 -6.72 3.60
C SER A 149 -2.49 -5.52 2.67
N TYR A 150 -1.41 -5.16 1.98
CA TYR A 150 -1.43 -4.02 1.06
C TYR A 150 -2.36 -4.24 -0.14
N SER A 151 -2.30 -5.41 -0.78
CA SER A 151 -3.17 -5.73 -1.92
C SER A 151 -4.66 -5.82 -1.52
N ARG A 152 -4.96 -6.37 -0.33
CA ARG A 152 -6.31 -6.36 0.25
C ARG A 152 -6.88 -4.96 0.41
N LEU A 153 -6.07 -4.01 0.92
CA LEU A 153 -6.47 -2.60 1.04
C LEU A 153 -6.83 -1.98 -0.32
N GLN A 154 -6.13 -2.37 -1.40
CA GLN A 154 -6.47 -1.91 -2.75
C GLN A 154 -7.76 -2.52 -3.30
N THR A 155 -8.26 -3.60 -2.70
CA THR A 155 -9.52 -4.27 -3.08
C THR A 155 -10.67 -3.98 -2.12
N GLY A 156 -10.45 -3.16 -1.08
CA GLY A 156 -11.49 -2.81 -0.10
C GLY A 156 -11.57 -3.75 1.10
N ASP A 157 -10.79 -4.84 1.14
CA ASP A 157 -10.72 -5.78 2.27
C ASP A 157 -9.84 -5.26 3.42
N TRP A 158 -10.20 -4.10 3.98
CA TRP A 158 -9.48 -3.52 5.10
C TRP A 158 -9.57 -4.39 6.37
N LEU A 159 -10.67 -5.13 6.57
CA LEU A 159 -10.81 -6.03 7.72
C LEU A 159 -9.86 -7.23 7.60
N GLY A 160 -9.72 -7.81 6.40
CA GLY A 160 -8.73 -8.83 6.13
C GLY A 160 -7.30 -8.35 6.34
N SER A 161 -7.01 -7.07 6.07
CA SER A 161 -5.72 -6.44 6.44
C SER A 161 -5.51 -6.39 7.96
N ILE A 162 -6.52 -5.97 8.71
CA ILE A 162 -6.48 -5.95 10.20
C ILE A 162 -6.27 -7.36 10.77
N ASN A 163 -6.93 -8.37 10.21
CA ASN A 163 -6.77 -9.75 10.65
C ASN A 163 -5.34 -10.26 10.42
N LEU A 164 -4.68 -9.88 9.33
CA LEU A 164 -3.27 -10.24 9.10
C LEU A 164 -2.33 -9.59 10.13
N ILE A 165 -2.61 -8.37 10.59
CA ILE A 165 -1.84 -7.75 11.70
C ILE A 165 -2.01 -8.57 12.98
N LYS A 166 -3.23 -9.02 13.28
CA LYS A 166 -3.49 -9.89 14.44
C LYS A 166 -2.75 -11.22 14.33
N ASP A 167 -2.72 -11.82 13.14
CA ASP A 167 -1.98 -13.06 12.89
C ASP A 167 -0.46 -12.86 13.05
N LEU A 168 0.10 -11.77 12.53
CA LEU A 168 1.52 -11.43 12.73
C LEU A 168 1.87 -11.24 14.21
N MET A 169 0.99 -10.58 14.97
CA MET A 169 1.18 -10.38 16.41
C MET A 169 1.01 -11.68 17.20
N ALA A 170 0.03 -12.51 16.85
CA ALA A 170 -0.14 -13.84 17.44
C ALA A 170 1.08 -14.72 17.16
N ALA A 171 1.60 -14.72 15.93
CA ALA A 171 2.83 -15.40 15.56
C ALA A 171 4.02 -14.88 16.39
N ASN A 172 4.14 -13.56 16.56
CA ASN A 172 5.20 -12.97 17.38
C ASN A 172 5.15 -13.47 18.83
N ASN A 173 3.97 -13.43 19.44
CA ASN A 173 3.77 -13.78 20.85
C ASN A 173 3.95 -15.28 21.14
N GLN A 174 3.84 -16.13 20.12
CA GLN A 174 3.99 -17.58 20.24
C GLN A 174 5.35 -18.10 19.71
N SER A 175 6.17 -17.25 19.10
CA SER A 175 7.50 -17.59 18.57
C SER A 175 8.59 -17.46 19.64
N PHE A 176 8.57 -18.30 20.66
CA PHE A 176 9.47 -18.19 21.82
C PHE A 176 10.94 -18.49 21.52
N LEU A 177 11.24 -19.20 20.42
CA LEU A 177 12.61 -19.55 20.04
C LEU A 177 13.38 -18.35 19.45
N ILE A 178 12.68 -17.45 18.76
CA ILE A 178 13.22 -16.20 18.24
C ILE A 178 12.18 -15.10 18.51
N PRO A 179 12.23 -14.49 19.71
CA PRO A 179 11.32 -13.41 20.06
C PRO A 179 11.43 -12.24 19.09
N ASN A 180 10.33 -11.50 18.91
CA ASN A 180 10.26 -10.27 18.11
C ASN A 180 10.51 -10.44 16.60
N TYR A 181 10.56 -11.66 16.08
CA TYR A 181 10.80 -11.92 14.66
C TYR A 181 9.73 -11.26 13.76
N TYR A 182 8.46 -11.50 14.08
CA TYR A 182 7.31 -11.02 13.30
C TYR A 182 6.97 -9.56 13.58
N LEU A 183 7.47 -9.01 14.68
CA LEU A 183 7.10 -7.68 15.17
C LEU A 183 7.35 -6.57 14.14
N SER A 184 8.49 -6.62 13.43
CA SER A 184 8.80 -5.62 12.40
C SER A 184 7.79 -5.65 11.23
N PHE A 185 7.35 -6.84 10.81
CA PHE A 185 6.33 -7.00 9.76
C PHE A 185 4.97 -6.48 10.25
N ALA A 186 4.60 -6.78 11.51
CA ALA A 186 3.38 -6.26 12.11
C ALA A 186 3.35 -4.73 12.12
N TYR A 187 4.47 -4.08 12.48
CA TYR A 187 4.58 -2.62 12.46
C TYR A 187 4.37 -1.99 11.09
N ARG A 188 4.98 -2.56 10.05
CA ARG A 188 4.85 -2.04 8.69
C ARG A 188 3.45 -2.27 8.12
N THR A 189 2.88 -3.43 8.40
CA THR A 189 1.50 -3.79 8.02
C THR A 189 0.50 -2.86 8.72
N HIS A 190 0.71 -2.59 10.01
CA HIS A 190 -0.04 -1.61 10.79
C HIS A 190 0.03 -0.22 10.18
N ALA A 191 1.24 0.25 9.86
CA ALA A 191 1.44 1.57 9.30
C ALA A 191 0.68 1.76 7.99
N ARG A 192 0.84 0.82 7.04
CA ARG A 192 0.13 0.87 5.75
C ARG A 192 -1.38 0.84 5.91
N THR A 193 -1.89 0.00 6.81
CA THR A 193 -3.33 -0.12 7.04
C THR A 193 -3.92 1.22 7.51
N ILE A 194 -3.26 1.91 8.44
CA ILE A 194 -3.74 3.23 8.90
C ILE A 194 -3.70 4.26 7.77
N ILE A 195 -2.60 4.30 7.02
CA ILE A 195 -2.41 5.29 5.95
C ILE A 195 -3.51 5.12 4.89
N ASP A 196 -3.73 3.90 4.39
CA ASP A 196 -4.78 3.65 3.41
C ASP A 196 -6.18 3.92 4.00
N LEU A 197 -6.47 3.49 5.24
CA LEU A 197 -7.73 3.80 5.91
C LEU A 197 -8.00 5.30 6.01
N PHE A 198 -6.96 6.12 6.18
CA PHE A 198 -7.13 7.57 6.22
C PHE A 198 -7.61 8.15 4.90
N PHE A 199 -7.15 7.64 3.75
CA PHE A 199 -7.68 8.07 2.46
C PHE A 199 -9.16 7.68 2.27
N TRP A 200 -9.57 6.54 2.81
CA TRP A 200 -10.95 6.05 2.72
C TRP A 200 -11.92 6.77 3.67
N PHE A 201 -11.44 7.12 4.86
CA PHE A 201 -12.28 7.61 5.96
C PHE A 201 -11.75 8.94 6.54
N SER A 202 -11.12 9.76 5.70
CA SER A 202 -10.42 10.98 6.10
C SER A 202 -11.27 11.83 7.05
N TYR A 203 -10.69 12.20 8.20
CA TYR A 203 -11.30 13.13 9.15
C TYR A 203 -12.69 12.71 9.66
N SER A 204 -12.91 11.42 9.95
CA SER A 204 -14.21 10.91 10.37
C SER A 204 -14.15 9.96 11.59
N ASP A 205 -15.28 9.80 12.27
CA ASP A 205 -15.44 8.76 13.30
C ASP A 205 -15.27 7.34 12.74
N ALA A 206 -15.62 7.12 11.46
CA ALA A 206 -15.43 5.83 10.82
C ALA A 206 -13.95 5.42 10.77
N PHE A 207 -13.04 6.38 10.55
CA PHE A 207 -11.60 6.12 10.66
C PHE A 207 -11.23 5.69 12.06
N LEU A 208 -11.60 6.48 13.09
CA LEU A 208 -11.25 6.20 14.48
C LEU A 208 -11.79 4.85 14.96
N ASN A 209 -13.04 4.52 14.59
CA ASN A 209 -13.67 3.24 14.94
C ASN A 209 -12.95 2.05 14.27
N LYS A 210 -12.56 2.19 13.00
CA LYS A 210 -11.83 1.12 12.27
C LYS A 210 -10.40 0.98 12.80
N THR A 211 -9.71 2.08 13.12
CA THR A 211 -8.36 2.01 13.70
C THR A 211 -8.38 1.52 15.14
N GLN A 212 -9.48 1.66 15.89
CA GLN A 212 -9.62 1.06 17.22
C GLN A 212 -9.60 -0.48 17.19
N LEU A 213 -9.92 -1.10 16.05
CA LEU A 213 -9.80 -2.56 15.87
C LEU A 213 -8.35 -3.03 15.68
N LEU A 214 -7.42 -2.10 15.43
CA LEU A 214 -6.00 -2.40 15.38
C LEU A 214 -5.48 -2.65 16.79
N LEU A 215 -4.50 -3.53 16.89
CA LEU A 215 -3.84 -3.81 18.15
C LEU A 215 -3.06 -2.57 18.61
N SER A 216 -3.27 -2.16 19.86
CA SER A 216 -2.36 -1.23 20.53
C SER A 216 -1.05 -1.96 20.82
N PHE A 217 0.04 -1.47 20.26
CA PHE A 217 1.38 -1.95 20.60
C PHE A 217 1.76 -1.35 21.95
N ASP A 218 2.08 -2.17 22.95
CA ASP A 218 2.49 -1.65 24.28
C ASP A 218 3.81 -0.86 24.21
N GLU A 219 4.20 -0.12 25.25
CA GLU A 219 5.42 0.71 25.26
C GLU A 219 6.73 -0.09 25.05
N GLU A 220 6.75 -1.35 25.46
CA GLU A 220 7.91 -2.25 25.37
C GLU A 220 8.05 -2.84 23.97
N GLN A 221 6.92 -3.18 23.34
CA GLN A 221 6.79 -3.55 21.93
C GLN A 221 7.02 -2.34 21.04
N SER A 222 6.46 -1.17 21.38
CA SER A 222 6.53 0.10 20.65
C SER A 222 7.87 0.82 20.82
N MET A 223 8.93 0.06 20.53
CA MET A 223 10.04 0.51 19.71
C MET A 223 10.63 1.85 20.14
N ILE A 224 11.03 1.96 21.40
CA ILE A 224 12.03 2.95 21.79
C ILE A 224 13.46 2.38 21.61
N SER A 225 13.65 1.05 21.46
CA SER A 225 14.99 0.44 21.56
C SER A 225 15.54 -0.31 20.34
N LEU A 226 14.76 -0.77 19.34
CA LEU A 226 15.39 -1.54 18.24
C LEU A 226 16.19 -0.66 17.28
N SER A 227 15.78 0.61 17.08
CA SER A 227 16.46 1.46 16.10
C SER A 227 17.71 2.11 16.69
N ASP A 228 17.74 2.46 17.98
CA ASP A 228 18.86 3.19 18.63
C ASP A 228 20.20 2.47 18.50
N ASN A 229 20.18 1.14 18.51
CA ASN A 229 21.37 0.30 18.29
C ASN A 229 21.36 -0.44 16.94
N ALA A 230 20.41 -0.13 16.04
CA ALA A 230 20.34 -0.79 14.73
C ALA A 230 21.57 -0.48 13.87
N THR A 231 22.17 -1.53 13.32
CA THR A 231 23.26 -1.45 12.34
C THR A 231 22.78 -1.51 10.89
N ARG A 232 21.47 -1.72 10.67
CA ARG A 232 20.82 -1.79 9.37
C ARG A 232 19.62 -0.84 9.34
N TRP A 233 19.23 -0.41 8.14
CA TRP A 233 18.13 0.54 7.95
C TRP A 233 16.74 -0.05 8.26
N TYR A 234 16.57 -1.37 8.20
CA TYR A 234 15.26 -2.02 8.25
C TYR A 234 14.48 -1.86 9.59
N PRO A 235 15.11 -1.99 10.78
CA PRO A 235 14.45 -1.65 12.04
C PRO A 235 14.08 -0.16 12.16
N ILE A 236 14.95 0.74 11.66
CA ILE A 236 14.69 2.18 11.63
C ILE A 236 13.48 2.48 10.75
N TRP A 237 13.40 1.85 9.58
CA TRP A 237 12.29 1.97 8.66
C TRP A 237 10.98 1.57 9.34
N SER A 238 10.95 0.40 9.98
CA SER A 238 9.76 -0.11 10.67
C SER A 238 9.27 0.82 11.79
N GLU A 239 10.19 1.40 12.58
CA GLU A 239 9.83 2.40 13.59
C GLU A 239 9.25 3.67 12.95
N ALA A 240 9.88 4.19 11.89
CA ALA A 240 9.40 5.38 11.22
C ALA A 240 7.97 5.23 10.69
N GLY A 241 7.65 4.08 10.08
CA GLY A 241 6.28 3.76 9.64
C GLY A 241 5.28 3.76 10.80
N TYR A 242 5.62 3.14 11.93
CA TYR A 242 4.77 3.17 13.13
C TYR A 242 4.52 4.59 13.63
N ARG A 243 5.59 5.39 13.83
CA ARG A 243 5.48 6.77 14.31
C ARG A 243 4.65 7.63 13.36
N PHE A 244 4.83 7.44 12.06
CA PHE A 244 4.06 8.15 11.04
C PHE A 244 2.58 7.79 11.10
N ALA A 245 2.25 6.50 11.18
CA ALA A 245 0.86 6.05 11.25
C ALA A 245 0.15 6.48 12.55
N ASP A 246 0.85 6.47 13.68
CA ASP A 246 0.30 6.94 14.95
C ASP A 246 -0.06 8.43 14.89
N CYS A 247 0.74 9.24 14.19
CA CYS A 247 0.38 10.64 13.91
C CYS A 247 -0.96 10.77 13.17
N PHE A 248 -1.33 9.87 12.26
CA PHE A 248 -2.62 9.96 11.56
C PHE A 248 -3.79 9.78 12.52
N GLN A 249 -3.69 8.84 13.46
CA GLN A 249 -4.68 8.66 14.52
C GLN A 249 -4.79 9.89 15.43
N LEU A 250 -3.65 10.43 15.85
CA LEU A 250 -3.58 11.63 16.68
C LEU A 250 -4.16 12.86 15.95
N LEU A 251 -3.84 13.03 14.67
CA LEU A 251 -4.33 14.13 13.84
C LEU A 251 -5.85 14.04 13.62
N VAL A 252 -6.42 12.85 13.38
CA VAL A 252 -7.88 12.73 13.26
C VAL A 252 -8.57 12.98 14.61
N ASN A 253 -8.00 12.52 15.72
CA ASN A 253 -8.52 12.88 17.05
C ASN A 253 -8.48 14.40 17.29
N LEU A 254 -7.41 15.07 16.87
CA LEU A 254 -7.28 16.53 16.94
C LEU A 254 -8.35 17.23 16.10
N TYR A 255 -8.57 16.77 14.86
CA TYR A 255 -9.63 17.29 13.98
C TYR A 255 -11.03 17.16 14.61
N MET A 256 -11.28 16.04 15.29
CA MET A 256 -12.56 15.78 15.99
C MET A 256 -12.67 16.52 17.34
N ASN A 257 -11.77 17.45 17.65
CA ASN A 257 -11.70 18.25 18.88
C ASN A 257 -11.62 17.41 20.17
N ARG A 258 -10.94 16.26 20.13
CA ARG A 258 -10.73 15.40 21.30
C ARG A 258 -9.39 15.74 21.96
N ASN A 259 -9.39 16.13 23.24
CA ASN A 259 -8.22 16.28 24.13
C ASN A 259 -6.94 16.94 23.51
N THR A 260 -6.97 18.24 23.27
CA THR A 260 -6.08 18.93 22.32
C THR A 260 -4.61 19.14 22.75
N SER A 261 -4.32 19.32 24.04
CA SER A 261 -2.95 19.67 24.51
C SER A 261 -2.00 18.47 24.57
N SER A 262 -2.45 17.35 25.14
CA SER A 262 -1.67 16.11 25.21
C SER A 262 -1.36 15.55 23.82
N ILE A 263 -2.35 15.55 22.92
CA ILE A 263 -2.21 15.05 21.55
C ILE A 263 -1.18 15.85 20.75
N SER A 264 -1.18 17.18 20.88
CA SER A 264 -0.21 18.03 20.19
C SER A 264 1.22 17.70 20.60
N SER A 265 1.47 17.52 21.90
CA SER A 265 2.77 17.11 22.44
C SER A 265 3.22 15.75 21.90
N SER A 266 2.31 14.77 21.84
CA SER A 266 2.61 13.46 21.25
C SER A 266 3.02 13.56 19.79
N ILE A 267 2.28 14.34 18.97
CA ILE A 267 2.63 14.58 17.56
C ILE A 267 4.04 15.19 17.45
N ASP A 268 4.37 16.17 18.29
CA ASP A 268 5.67 16.83 18.29
C ASP A 268 6.82 15.84 18.66
N ASN A 269 6.56 14.89 19.57
CA ASN A 269 7.49 13.82 19.89
C ASN A 269 7.72 12.87 18.70
N HIS A 270 6.66 12.47 17.99
CA HIS A 270 6.79 11.64 16.79
C HIS A 270 7.57 12.36 15.69
N LEU A 271 7.26 13.63 15.42
CA LEU A 271 7.98 14.45 14.44
C LEU A 271 9.47 14.56 14.78
N SER A 272 9.78 14.86 16.05
CA SER A 272 11.17 14.92 16.53
C SER A 272 11.89 13.60 16.34
N ARG A 273 11.21 12.47 16.60
CA ARG A 273 11.76 11.14 16.40
C ARG A 273 12.01 10.83 14.92
N LEU A 274 11.09 11.17 14.03
CA LEU A 274 11.26 10.96 12.58
C LEU A 274 12.49 11.70 12.03
N VAL A 275 12.79 12.92 12.52
CA VAL A 275 14.02 13.65 12.19
C VAL A 275 15.27 12.90 12.64
N ILE A 276 15.26 12.32 13.84
CA ILE A 276 16.39 11.51 14.33
C ILE A 276 16.57 10.27 13.45
N LEU A 277 15.49 9.57 13.14
CA LEU A 277 15.51 8.34 12.33
C LEU A 277 15.99 8.60 10.90
N SER A 278 15.56 9.69 10.26
CA SER A 278 16.00 10.05 8.91
C SER A 278 17.50 10.34 8.85
N ASN A 279 18.03 11.11 9.79
CA ASN A 279 19.45 11.46 9.88
C ASN A 279 20.32 10.21 10.09
N ARG A 280 19.91 9.30 10.97
CA ARG A 280 20.65 8.06 11.23
C ARG A 280 20.68 7.13 10.01
N THR A 281 19.57 7.08 9.27
CA THR A 281 19.47 6.22 8.08
C THR A 281 20.25 6.76 6.88
N ASN A 282 20.58 8.06 6.85
CA ASN A 282 21.24 8.69 5.70
C ASN A 282 22.57 8.02 5.32
N ALA A 283 23.32 7.50 6.30
CA ALA A 283 24.57 6.76 6.05
C ALA A 283 24.34 5.29 5.63
N MET A 284 23.15 4.74 5.85
CA MET A 284 22.81 3.34 5.58
C MET A 284 22.07 3.15 4.26
N SER A 285 21.11 4.03 3.98
CA SER A 285 20.34 4.07 2.74
C SER A 285 19.79 5.48 2.52
N LYS A 286 20.26 6.13 1.46
CA LYS A 286 19.78 7.46 1.05
C LYS A 286 18.29 7.43 0.72
N TYR A 287 17.85 6.38 0.05
CA TYR A 287 16.45 6.16 -0.32
C TYR A 287 15.55 6.11 0.92
N ILE A 288 15.90 5.30 1.91
CA ILE A 288 15.09 5.17 3.13
C ILE A 288 15.13 6.46 3.95
N SER A 289 16.29 7.12 4.06
CA SER A 289 16.41 8.42 4.73
C SER A 289 15.47 9.46 4.11
N ASN A 290 15.48 9.60 2.79
CA ASN A 290 14.57 10.50 2.08
C ASN A 290 13.10 10.07 2.21
N SER A 291 12.82 8.77 2.24
CA SER A 291 11.46 8.24 2.46
C SER A 291 10.91 8.64 3.84
N ILE A 292 11.76 8.64 4.88
CA ILE A 292 11.38 9.13 6.22
C ILE A 292 11.22 10.66 6.20
N LEU A 293 12.05 11.39 5.46
CA LEU A 293 11.91 12.85 5.34
C LEU A 293 10.59 13.28 4.70
N ILE A 294 9.97 12.45 3.85
CA ILE A 294 8.64 12.74 3.26
C ILE A 294 7.53 12.73 4.33
N MET A 295 7.63 11.87 5.35
CA MET A 295 6.62 11.71 6.39
C MET A 295 6.36 13.00 7.18
N ILE A 296 7.42 13.79 7.42
CA ILE A 296 7.39 15.02 8.21
C ILE A 296 6.46 16.10 7.58
N PRO A 297 6.70 16.57 6.34
CA PRO A 297 5.82 17.53 5.69
C PRO A 297 4.40 16.98 5.45
N GLN A 298 4.20 15.66 5.35
CA GLN A 298 2.86 15.09 5.29
C GLN A 298 2.08 15.28 6.60
N ILE A 299 2.71 15.00 7.75
CA ILE A 299 2.11 15.24 9.08
C ILE A 299 1.84 16.74 9.27
N LEU A 300 2.83 17.60 8.98
CA LEU A 300 2.69 19.05 9.13
C LEU A 300 1.59 19.60 8.22
N GLY A 301 1.53 19.14 6.97
CA GLY A 301 0.51 19.53 6.00
C GLY A 301 -0.91 19.22 6.50
N ILE A 302 -1.13 18.01 7.03
CA ILE A 302 -2.41 17.63 7.61
C ILE A 302 -2.72 18.48 8.86
N ARG A 303 -1.74 18.72 9.74
CA ARG A 303 -1.91 19.54 10.94
C ARG A 303 -2.30 20.98 10.59
N HIS A 304 -1.65 21.59 9.60
CA HIS A 304 -1.99 22.92 9.12
C HIS A 304 -3.41 23.00 8.54
N TYR A 305 -3.83 21.97 7.80
CA TYR A 305 -5.21 21.89 7.31
C TYR A 305 -6.22 21.87 8.47
N ILE A 306 -5.99 21.02 9.48
CA ILE A 306 -6.84 20.93 10.68
C ILE A 306 -6.95 22.28 11.40
N ASN A 307 -5.86 23.04 11.46
CA ASN A 307 -5.82 24.36 12.09
C ASN A 307 -6.42 25.49 11.23
N GLY A 308 -6.95 25.20 10.03
CA GLY A 308 -7.52 26.21 9.12
C GLY A 308 -6.47 27.00 8.32
N VAL A 309 -5.22 26.59 8.35
CA VAL A 309 -4.07 27.29 7.76
C VAL A 309 -3.72 26.63 6.41
N TRP A 310 -4.62 26.76 5.43
CA TRP A 310 -4.63 25.92 4.21
C TRP A 310 -3.48 26.20 3.23
N GLN A 311 -2.95 27.42 3.18
CA GLN A 311 -1.82 27.75 2.30
C GLN A 311 -0.55 27.01 2.73
N GLU A 312 -0.29 26.96 4.03
CA GLU A 312 0.83 26.27 4.66
C GLU A 312 0.64 24.76 4.53
N SER A 313 -0.59 24.26 4.68
CA SER A 313 -0.92 22.87 4.39
C SER A 313 -0.51 22.46 2.97
N LEU A 314 -0.93 23.23 1.96
CA LEU A 314 -0.60 22.95 0.57
C LEU A 314 0.91 23.08 0.29
N ASN A 315 1.61 24.01 0.95
CA ASN A 315 3.05 24.16 0.83
C ASN A 315 3.78 22.92 1.35
N GLU A 316 3.45 22.44 2.54
CA GLU A 316 4.07 21.25 3.14
C GLU A 316 3.81 20.00 2.29
N LEU A 317 2.55 19.77 1.89
CA LEU A 317 2.20 18.61 1.05
C LEU A 317 2.89 18.68 -0.33
N ASN A 318 3.09 19.87 -0.88
CA ASN A 318 3.86 20.06 -2.10
C ASN A 318 5.37 19.83 -1.89
N THR A 319 5.94 20.21 -0.74
CA THR A 319 7.31 19.86 -0.36
C THR A 319 7.48 18.33 -0.30
N ALA A 320 6.55 17.61 0.32
CA ALA A 320 6.55 16.14 0.33
C ALA A 320 6.59 15.55 -1.09
N ASN A 321 5.74 16.08 -1.98
CA ASN A 321 5.67 15.66 -3.38
C ASN A 321 6.95 15.98 -4.17
N GLN A 322 7.60 17.11 -3.90
CA GLN A 322 8.89 17.44 -4.50
C GLN A 322 9.98 16.48 -4.03
N ILE A 323 10.05 16.17 -2.73
CA ILE A 323 11.02 15.18 -2.20
C ILE A 323 10.79 13.82 -2.87
N GLU A 324 9.55 13.33 -2.92
CA GLU A 324 9.22 12.04 -3.54
C GLU A 324 9.63 12.01 -5.02
N SER A 325 9.45 13.10 -5.76
CA SER A 325 9.84 13.18 -7.18
C SER A 325 11.35 13.04 -7.42
N THR A 326 12.18 13.23 -6.39
CA THR A 326 13.63 13.03 -6.47
C THR A 326 14.07 11.60 -6.12
N LEU A 327 13.16 10.76 -5.65
CA LEU A 327 13.46 9.36 -5.38
C LEU A 327 13.61 8.62 -6.70
N ILE A 328 14.85 8.38 -7.11
CA ILE A 328 15.14 7.36 -8.13
C ILE A 328 14.68 6.03 -7.54
N ALA A 329 13.80 5.33 -8.25
CA ALA A 329 13.26 4.05 -7.80
C ALA A 329 14.42 3.09 -7.52
N ASP A 330 14.71 2.85 -6.24
CA ASP A 330 15.54 1.73 -5.87
C ASP A 330 14.76 0.48 -6.27
N ILE A 331 15.31 -0.25 -7.23
CA ILE A 331 14.76 -1.45 -7.86
C ILE A 331 14.38 -2.50 -6.80
N ASN A 332 14.87 -2.38 -5.56
CA ASN A 332 14.63 -3.33 -4.48
C ASN A 332 13.73 -2.82 -3.33
N SER A 333 13.00 -1.70 -3.45
CA SER A 333 12.37 -1.13 -2.25
C SER A 333 11.02 -1.78 -1.87
N PRO A 334 10.92 -2.45 -0.70
CA PRO A 334 9.68 -3.05 -0.22
C PRO A 334 8.73 -1.94 0.27
N ALA A 335 7.75 -1.64 -0.58
CA ALA A 335 6.45 -1.04 -0.28
C ALA A 335 6.42 0.17 0.67
N LEU A 336 6.11 1.32 0.05
CA LEU A 336 5.84 2.64 0.64
C LEU A 336 5.13 2.54 2.00
N MET A 337 5.74 3.12 3.03
CA MET A 337 5.14 3.30 4.36
C MET A 337 4.80 4.75 4.66
N PHE A 338 4.87 5.60 3.64
CA PHE A 338 4.33 6.95 3.64
C PHE A 338 3.19 6.99 2.61
N ALA A 339 2.28 7.96 2.75
CA ALA A 339 1.24 8.19 1.76
C ALA A 339 1.90 8.64 0.45
N ARG A 340 1.48 8.18 -0.73
CA ARG A 340 1.99 8.79 -1.98
C ARG A 340 1.66 10.29 -1.97
N SER A 341 2.70 11.13 -2.03
CA SER A 341 2.59 12.56 -1.74
C SER A 341 1.75 13.28 -2.79
N SER A 342 1.82 12.84 -4.04
CA SER A 342 0.97 13.32 -5.13
C SER A 342 -0.51 13.09 -4.83
N GLU A 343 -0.86 11.90 -4.33
CA GLU A 343 -2.23 11.52 -3.97
C GLU A 343 -2.71 12.28 -2.74
N LEU A 344 -1.87 12.44 -1.71
CA LEU A 344 -2.21 13.18 -0.49
C LEU A 344 -2.42 14.68 -0.77
N LEU A 345 -1.55 15.29 -1.58
CA LEU A 345 -1.68 16.67 -2.05
C LEU A 345 -2.95 16.82 -2.90
N ALA A 346 -3.18 15.92 -3.85
CA ALA A 346 -4.37 15.95 -4.70
C ALA A 346 -5.67 15.82 -3.88
N MET A 347 -5.68 14.95 -2.87
CA MET A 347 -6.81 14.79 -1.96
C MET A 347 -7.12 16.11 -1.22
N HIS A 348 -6.10 16.78 -0.66
CA HIS A 348 -6.29 18.05 0.04
C HIS A 348 -6.73 19.18 -0.90
N LEU A 349 -6.23 19.22 -2.14
CA LEU A 349 -6.73 20.14 -3.16
C LEU A 349 -8.22 19.93 -3.41
N LEU A 350 -8.70 18.69 -3.50
CA LEU A 350 -10.12 18.39 -3.68
C LEU A 350 -10.96 18.73 -2.45
N ILE A 351 -10.47 18.44 -1.24
CA ILE A 351 -11.14 18.77 0.03
C ILE A 351 -11.33 20.29 0.15
N ILE A 352 -10.28 21.06 -0.08
CA ILE A 352 -10.32 22.53 -0.02
C ILE A 352 -11.27 23.09 -1.11
N TYR A 353 -11.22 22.53 -2.32
CA TYR A 353 -12.15 22.91 -3.39
C TYR A 353 -13.61 22.70 -2.98
N GLU A 354 -13.93 21.55 -2.37
CA GLU A 354 -15.28 21.22 -1.93
C GLU A 354 -15.76 22.15 -0.80
N GLN A 355 -14.88 22.46 0.16
CA GLN A 355 -15.19 23.41 1.24
C GLN A 355 -15.53 24.80 0.69
N HIS A 356 -14.73 25.32 -0.24
CA HIS A 356 -14.99 26.61 -0.88
C HIS A 356 -16.28 26.61 -1.69
N ARG A 357 -16.55 25.53 -2.44
CA ARG A 357 -17.80 25.37 -3.20
C ARG A 357 -19.04 25.43 -2.30
N ASN A 358 -18.96 24.92 -1.08
CA ASN A 358 -20.07 24.92 -0.12
C ASN A 358 -20.26 26.26 0.61
N GLN A 359 -19.30 27.19 0.52
CA GLN A 359 -19.33 28.51 1.17
C GLN A 359 -19.76 29.65 0.23
N SER A 360 -20.27 29.34 -0.97
CA SER A 360 -20.40 30.24 -2.13
C SER A 360 -21.46 31.36 -2.07
N ASN A 361 -21.54 32.10 -0.97
CA ASN A 361 -22.22 33.40 -0.91
C ASN A 361 -21.26 34.59 -1.12
N GLU A 362 -19.94 34.37 -1.18
CA GLU A 362 -18.97 35.45 -1.35
C GLU A 362 -18.24 35.38 -2.69
N THR A 363 -18.26 36.50 -3.42
CA THR A 363 -17.69 36.70 -4.77
C THR A 363 -16.17 36.86 -4.79
N ASN A 364 -15.45 36.49 -3.73
CA ASN A 364 -14.00 36.58 -3.69
C ASN A 364 -13.38 35.31 -4.26
N ALA A 365 -12.62 35.45 -5.36
CA ALA A 365 -11.83 34.34 -5.90
C ALA A 365 -10.83 33.88 -4.83
N PHE A 366 -11.04 32.69 -4.25
CA PHE A 366 -10.09 32.09 -3.32
C PHE A 366 -8.80 31.73 -4.08
N MET A 367 -7.73 32.46 -3.79
CA MET A 367 -6.43 32.33 -4.47
C MET A 367 -5.38 31.75 -3.53
N TYR A 368 -4.65 30.74 -4.01
CA TYR A 368 -3.55 30.10 -3.30
C TYR A 368 -2.27 30.15 -4.12
N VAL A 369 -1.11 30.11 -3.48
CA VAL A 369 0.19 29.99 -4.15
C VAL A 369 0.55 28.51 -4.23
N LEU A 370 0.67 27.97 -5.44
CA LEU A 370 1.15 26.61 -5.69
C LEU A 370 2.39 26.70 -6.58
N ASN A 371 3.52 26.13 -6.12
CA ASN A 371 4.80 26.21 -6.83
C ASN A 371 5.15 27.65 -7.27
N GLY A 372 5.01 28.61 -6.35
CA GLY A 372 5.29 30.03 -6.60
C GLY A 372 4.26 30.76 -7.49
N THR A 373 3.20 30.07 -7.93
CA THR A 373 2.19 30.64 -8.84
C THR A 373 0.85 30.84 -8.15
N LYS A 374 0.29 32.06 -8.23
CA LYS A 374 -1.07 32.34 -7.77
C LYS A 374 -2.10 31.57 -8.62
N THR A 375 -2.90 30.77 -7.95
CA THR A 375 -3.80 29.77 -8.53
C THR A 375 -5.17 29.89 -7.88
N SER A 376 -6.22 30.06 -8.70
CA SER A 376 -7.60 30.01 -8.20
C SER A 376 -7.94 28.58 -7.75
N VAL A 377 -8.73 28.48 -6.67
CA VAL A 377 -9.32 27.22 -6.20
C VAL A 377 -10.06 26.47 -7.33
N ASP A 378 -10.64 27.16 -8.31
CA ASP A 378 -11.32 26.53 -9.45
C ASP A 378 -10.41 25.63 -10.29
N LYS A 379 -9.10 25.86 -10.24
CA LYS A 379 -8.10 25.04 -10.92
C LYS A 379 -7.74 23.77 -10.14
N PHE A 380 -8.09 23.66 -8.87
CA PHE A 380 -7.68 22.56 -8.00
C PHE A 380 -8.09 21.18 -8.54
N PRO A 381 -9.34 20.95 -9.02
CA PRO A 381 -9.69 19.66 -9.64
C PRO A 381 -8.82 19.28 -10.83
N SER A 382 -8.40 20.26 -11.64
CA SER A 382 -7.51 20.02 -12.79
C SER A 382 -6.08 19.69 -12.39
N ILE A 383 -5.59 20.27 -11.28
CA ILE A 383 -4.26 20.00 -10.73
C ILE A 383 -4.25 18.63 -10.04
N ALA A 384 -5.26 18.35 -9.21
CA ALA A 384 -5.47 17.05 -8.58
C ALA A 384 -5.52 15.92 -9.62
N LEU A 385 -6.26 16.10 -10.72
CA LEU A 385 -6.29 15.11 -11.80
C LEU A 385 -4.92 14.83 -12.41
N LYS A 386 -4.05 15.86 -12.57
CA LYS A 386 -2.69 15.67 -13.09
C LYS A 386 -1.82 14.88 -12.12
N LEU A 387 -1.92 15.19 -10.83
CA LEU A 387 -1.19 14.48 -9.77
C LEU A 387 -1.61 13.01 -9.69
N TYR A 388 -2.90 12.73 -9.68
CA TYR A 388 -3.41 11.36 -9.69
C TYR A 388 -3.01 10.58 -10.95
N LYS A 389 -3.06 11.20 -12.14
CA LYS A 389 -2.58 10.57 -13.37
C LYS A 389 -1.09 10.24 -13.34
N ALA A 390 -0.26 11.11 -12.77
CA ALA A 390 1.16 10.84 -12.59
C ALA A 390 1.40 9.70 -11.58
N SER A 391 0.61 9.64 -10.50
CA SER A 391 0.64 8.50 -9.57
C SER A 391 0.23 7.18 -10.25
N ASP A 392 -0.80 7.22 -11.10
CA ASP A 392 -1.33 6.04 -11.80
C ASP A 392 -0.29 5.39 -12.71
N GLN A 393 0.56 6.20 -13.35
CA GLN A 393 1.65 5.70 -14.19
C GLN A 393 2.70 4.90 -13.41
N LEU A 394 2.81 5.11 -12.10
CA LEU A 394 3.78 4.45 -11.24
C LEU A 394 3.15 3.33 -10.39
N ALA A 395 1.86 3.42 -10.10
CA ALA A 395 1.09 2.43 -9.35
C ALA A 395 -0.35 2.40 -9.87
N PRO A 396 -0.59 1.69 -10.98
CA PRO A 396 -1.85 1.74 -11.68
C PRO A 396 -2.98 1.09 -10.87
N ASN A 397 -4.21 1.54 -11.13
CA ASN A 397 -5.43 0.95 -10.60
C ASN A 397 -5.51 0.90 -9.07
N ARG A 398 -4.69 1.69 -8.34
CA ARG A 398 -4.90 1.85 -6.91
C ARG A 398 -6.28 2.45 -6.68
N ALA A 399 -7.02 1.90 -5.73
CA ALA A 399 -8.40 2.29 -5.55
C ALA A 399 -8.53 3.76 -5.07
N ILE A 400 -7.60 4.22 -4.21
CA ILE A 400 -7.50 5.63 -3.80
C ILE A 400 -7.28 6.56 -5.00
N ASN A 401 -6.39 6.16 -5.90
CA ASN A 401 -6.06 6.94 -7.09
C ASN A 401 -7.24 7.00 -8.07
N THR A 402 -7.89 5.86 -8.31
CA THR A 402 -9.08 5.73 -9.16
C THR A 402 -10.22 6.61 -8.64
N LEU A 403 -10.48 6.58 -7.33
CA LEU A 403 -11.46 7.45 -6.66
C LEU A 403 -11.11 8.94 -6.84
N GLY A 404 -9.85 9.30 -6.62
CA GLY A 404 -9.35 10.66 -6.81
C GLY A 404 -9.52 11.20 -8.23
N MET A 405 -9.21 10.36 -9.23
CA MET A 405 -9.44 10.67 -10.64
C MET A 405 -10.94 10.80 -10.96
N ALA A 406 -11.79 9.95 -10.38
CA ALA A 406 -13.25 10.00 -10.56
C ALA A 406 -13.82 11.32 -10.02
N ARG A 407 -13.49 11.68 -8.77
CA ARG A 407 -13.87 12.95 -8.13
C ARG A 407 -13.38 14.16 -8.93
N SER A 408 -12.12 14.14 -9.37
CA SER A 408 -11.55 15.23 -10.16
C SER A 408 -12.30 15.43 -11.48
N ASN A 409 -12.62 14.34 -12.20
CA ASN A 409 -13.39 14.42 -13.44
C ASN A 409 -14.84 14.86 -13.18
N ALA A 410 -15.45 14.41 -12.09
CA ALA A 410 -16.79 14.85 -11.68
C ALA A 410 -16.85 16.36 -11.44
N TYR A 411 -15.88 16.92 -10.71
CA TYR A 411 -15.79 18.37 -10.46
C TYR A 411 -15.49 19.18 -11.73
N LEU A 412 -14.85 18.57 -12.72
CA LEU A 412 -14.62 19.17 -14.05
C LEU A 412 -15.80 18.97 -15.01
N ASN A 413 -16.94 18.44 -14.56
CA ASN A 413 -18.12 18.09 -15.36
C ASN A 413 -17.82 17.10 -16.50
N ARG A 414 -16.79 16.26 -16.35
CA ARG A 414 -16.42 15.20 -17.30
C ARG A 414 -17.11 13.89 -16.91
N HIS A 415 -18.43 13.92 -16.88
CA HIS A 415 -19.26 12.86 -16.31
C HIS A 415 -19.03 11.47 -16.94
N SER A 416 -18.84 11.39 -18.25
CA SER A 416 -18.57 10.10 -18.93
C SER A 416 -17.29 9.42 -18.41
N ILE A 417 -16.22 10.19 -18.19
CA ILE A 417 -14.95 9.67 -17.65
C ILE A 417 -15.13 9.29 -16.17
N ALA A 418 -15.80 10.16 -15.40
CA ALA A 418 -16.07 9.88 -13.99
C ALA A 418 -16.91 8.61 -13.80
N VAL A 419 -17.95 8.40 -14.60
CA VAL A 419 -18.77 7.17 -14.60
C VAL A 419 -17.90 5.93 -14.84
N GLY A 420 -17.03 5.95 -15.85
CA GLY A 420 -16.14 4.81 -16.13
C GLY A 420 -15.21 4.48 -14.96
N LEU A 421 -14.63 5.50 -14.33
CA LEU A 421 -13.74 5.32 -13.17
C LEU A 421 -14.50 4.83 -11.92
N TYR A 422 -15.71 5.34 -11.66
CA TYR A 422 -16.54 4.83 -10.57
C TYR A 422 -17.00 3.39 -10.82
N GLN A 423 -17.29 3.00 -12.07
CA GLN A 423 -17.59 1.61 -12.42
C GLN A 423 -16.39 0.68 -12.18
N GLN A 424 -15.20 1.11 -12.61
CA GLN A 424 -13.95 0.38 -12.35
C GLN A 424 -13.73 0.19 -10.85
N LEU A 425 -13.86 1.27 -10.06
CA LEU A 425 -13.73 1.21 -8.60
C LEU A 425 -14.75 0.25 -7.98
N SER A 426 -16.04 0.35 -8.36
CA SER A 426 -17.07 -0.56 -7.86
C SER A 426 -16.76 -2.02 -8.19
N PHE A 427 -16.28 -2.32 -9.39
CA PHE A 427 -15.90 -3.69 -9.77
C PHE A 427 -14.74 -4.23 -8.92
N GLN A 428 -13.69 -3.41 -8.73
CA GLN A 428 -12.52 -3.77 -7.93
C GLN A 428 -12.86 -4.02 -6.44
N MET A 429 -13.87 -3.33 -5.91
CA MET A 429 -14.20 -3.33 -4.48
C MET A 429 -15.36 -4.27 -4.09
N THR A 430 -16.22 -4.67 -5.03
CA THR A 430 -17.38 -5.55 -4.75
C THR A 430 -17.03 -7.02 -4.55
N SER A 431 -15.81 -7.43 -4.87
CA SER A 431 -15.32 -8.81 -4.64
C SER A 431 -15.01 -9.12 -3.17
N THR A 432 -15.05 -8.14 -2.26
CA THR A 432 -14.68 -8.32 -0.85
C THR A 432 -15.73 -7.70 0.07
N HIS A 433 -16.17 -8.48 1.07
CA HIS A 433 -17.50 -8.43 1.70
C HIS A 433 -17.92 -7.21 2.55
N THR A 434 -17.20 -6.09 2.57
CA THR A 434 -17.57 -4.94 3.44
C THR A 434 -18.46 -3.93 2.72
N HIS A 435 -19.79 -4.04 2.93
CA HIS A 435 -20.81 -3.21 2.26
C HIS A 435 -20.99 -1.79 2.85
N ASP A 436 -20.26 -1.44 3.91
CA ASP A 436 -20.47 -0.21 4.70
C ASP A 436 -19.32 0.79 4.55
N ASP A 437 -18.95 1.09 3.29
CA ASP A 437 -17.92 2.08 3.02
C ASP A 437 -18.48 3.30 2.25
N ASN A 438 -18.25 4.50 2.81
CA ASN A 438 -18.78 5.78 2.31
C ASN A 438 -18.45 6.03 0.83
N PHE A 439 -17.32 5.53 0.34
CA PHE A 439 -16.92 5.71 -1.06
C PHE A 439 -17.70 4.79 -2.02
N LEU A 440 -18.10 3.57 -1.60
CA LEU A 440 -18.95 2.71 -2.42
C LEU A 440 -20.32 3.35 -2.56
N LYS A 441 -20.83 3.93 -1.46
CA LYS A 441 -22.04 4.74 -1.49
C LYS A 441 -21.89 5.93 -2.43
N GLU A 442 -20.79 6.69 -2.34
CA GLU A 442 -20.50 7.80 -3.26
C GLU A 442 -20.50 7.34 -4.73
N ALA A 443 -19.80 6.25 -5.03
CA ALA A 443 -19.72 5.68 -6.37
C ALA A 443 -21.10 5.29 -6.87
N ASN A 444 -21.86 4.52 -6.08
CA ASN A 444 -23.21 4.08 -6.42
C ASN A 444 -24.17 5.27 -6.62
N ASP A 445 -24.14 6.27 -5.74
CA ASP A 445 -24.95 7.48 -5.83
C ASP A 445 -24.57 8.32 -7.06
N TYR A 446 -23.29 8.37 -7.41
CA TYR A 446 -22.83 9.07 -8.61
C TYR A 446 -23.30 8.36 -9.88
N LEU A 447 -23.11 7.03 -9.92
CA LEU A 447 -23.55 6.17 -11.02
C LEU A 447 -25.06 6.28 -11.20
N ALA A 448 -25.86 6.15 -10.14
CA ALA A 448 -27.32 6.26 -10.21
C ALA A 448 -27.80 7.61 -10.79
N ARG A 449 -27.10 8.70 -10.50
CA ARG A 449 -27.43 10.04 -11.01
C ARG A 449 -27.01 10.29 -12.47
N HIS A 450 -25.91 9.68 -12.92
CA HIS A 450 -25.28 10.04 -14.20
C HIS A 450 -25.28 8.92 -15.25
N SER A 451 -25.66 7.71 -14.87
CA SER A 451 -25.94 6.61 -15.80
C SER A 451 -27.35 6.73 -16.36
N SER A 452 -27.59 7.72 -17.22
CA SER A 452 -28.81 7.74 -18.03
C SER A 452 -28.79 6.56 -19.02
N ALA A 453 -29.73 5.64 -18.88
CA ALA A 453 -30.29 4.77 -19.94
C ALA A 453 -29.32 4.16 -20.98
N ASN A 454 -28.11 3.77 -20.61
CA ASN A 454 -27.28 2.88 -21.41
C ASN A 454 -27.02 1.60 -20.61
N ARG A 455 -28.01 0.71 -20.61
CA ARG A 455 -27.73 -0.73 -20.75
C ARG A 455 -27.11 -0.94 -22.13
N VAL A 456 -25.92 -0.40 -22.35
CA VAL A 456 -25.09 -0.75 -23.51
C VAL A 456 -24.16 -1.82 -22.97
N ASP A 457 -24.50 -3.05 -23.33
CA ASP A 457 -23.71 -4.27 -23.24
C ASP A 457 -22.46 -4.19 -22.36
N LEU A 458 -22.62 -4.66 -21.12
CA LEU A 458 -21.57 -5.31 -20.32
C LEU A 458 -20.99 -6.58 -21.02
N GLY A 459 -21.12 -6.71 -22.34
CA GLY A 459 -20.81 -7.92 -23.11
C GLY A 459 -19.51 -7.88 -23.92
N PHE A 460 -18.93 -6.70 -24.22
CA PHE A 460 -17.85 -6.65 -25.23
C PHE A 460 -16.43 -6.36 -24.70
N ASN A 461 -16.26 -5.65 -23.57
CA ASN A 461 -14.93 -5.46 -22.96
C ASN A 461 -14.66 -6.38 -21.77
N LEU A 462 -15.68 -7.10 -21.28
CA LEU A 462 -15.53 -8.12 -20.24
C LEU A 462 -14.94 -9.43 -20.78
N ILE A 463 -15.08 -9.73 -22.08
CA ILE A 463 -14.58 -10.98 -22.68
C ILE A 463 -13.04 -11.06 -22.65
N PHE A 464 -12.31 -9.93 -22.72
CA PHE A 464 -10.85 -9.98 -22.64
C PHE A 464 -10.33 -10.22 -21.20
N CYS A 465 -11.01 -9.72 -20.17
CA CYS A 465 -10.65 -10.02 -18.78
C CYS A 465 -11.20 -11.39 -18.31
N PHE A 466 -12.39 -11.80 -18.76
CA PHE A 466 -12.98 -13.09 -18.37
C PHE A 466 -12.30 -14.29 -19.04
N PHE A 467 -11.89 -14.22 -20.31
CA PHE A 467 -11.13 -15.31 -20.93
C PHE A 467 -9.75 -15.48 -20.29
N SER A 468 -9.18 -14.41 -19.73
CA SER A 468 -7.91 -14.46 -19.02
C SER A 468 -8.01 -15.05 -17.60
N CYS A 469 -9.21 -15.12 -17.00
CA CYS A 469 -9.40 -15.76 -15.69
C CYS A 469 -9.94 -17.19 -15.77
N LEU A 470 -10.77 -17.53 -16.77
CA LEU A 470 -11.36 -18.86 -16.91
C LEU A 470 -10.53 -19.86 -17.73
N LEU A 471 -9.51 -19.40 -18.47
CA LEU A 471 -8.48 -20.28 -19.05
C LEU A 471 -7.27 -20.49 -18.09
N TYR A 472 -7.35 -19.93 -16.89
CA TYR A 472 -6.27 -19.93 -15.90
C TYR A 472 -6.59 -20.69 -14.60
N PHE A 473 -7.82 -21.16 -14.44
CA PHE A 473 -8.19 -22.30 -13.58
C PHE A 473 -8.32 -23.55 -14.44
#